data_AF-A0A257V6A4-F1
#
_entry.id   AF-A0A257V6A4-F1
#
_cell.length_a   1.000
_cell.length_b   1.000
_cell.length_c   1.000
_cell.angle_alpha   90.00
_cell.angle_beta   90.00
_cell.angle_gamma   90.00
#
_symmetry.space_group_name_H-M   'P 1'
#
loop_
_entity.id
_entity.type
_entity.pdbx_description
1 polymer ?
#
loop_
_entity_poly.entity_id
_entity_poly.type
_entity_poly.pdbx_seq_one_letter_code
_entity_poly.pdbx_strand_id
1 'polypeptide(L)'
;MTDQRTASDGEAFAEGFRRLGLGTIIGMRTWGGEIWLSSSNFLVDKGIATAAETGVYGPEGEWLIEGRGVQPDIVVDDLPAATFRGGDAQLDAAVRYLQGQIRDHPAPVPPPPAYPDKAWKPGRP
;
A
#
# COMPACT_ATOMS: atom_id res chain seq x y z
N MET A 1 -2.52 -0.06 -5.45
CA MET A 1 -1.77 0.18 -6.69
C MET A 1 -0.44 0.80 -6.33
N THR A 2 0.61 0.58 -7.12
CA THR A 2 1.96 1.11 -6.86
C THR A 2 2.60 1.63 -8.14
N ASP A 3 3.48 2.60 -8.03
CA ASP A 3 4.31 3.10 -9.13
C ASP A 3 5.74 3.40 -8.66
N GLN A 4 6.62 3.86 -9.56
CA GLN A 4 8.01 4.20 -9.25
C GLN A 4 8.14 5.37 -8.25
N ARG A 5 7.06 6.10 -7.96
CA ARG A 5 7.01 7.20 -6.98
C ARG A 5 6.51 6.74 -5.62
N THR A 6 6.05 5.50 -5.51
CA THR A 6 5.81 4.85 -4.23
C THR A 6 7.18 4.59 -3.59
N ALA A 7 7.44 5.23 -2.46
CA ALA A 7 8.75 5.27 -1.81
C ALA A 7 8.59 5.28 -0.28
N SER A 8 9.65 4.91 0.45
CA SER A 8 9.69 4.94 1.90
C SER A 8 8.57 4.09 2.52
N ASP A 9 7.81 4.60 3.50
CA ASP A 9 6.73 3.87 4.18
C ASP A 9 5.63 3.36 3.23
N GLY A 10 5.46 3.99 2.05
CA GLY A 10 4.56 3.47 1.02
C GLY A 10 4.99 2.10 0.49
N GLU A 11 6.29 1.82 0.48
CA GLU A 11 6.83 0.51 0.10
C GLU A 11 6.62 -0.50 1.22
N ALA A 12 6.85 -0.10 2.48
CA ALA A 12 6.58 -0.95 3.65
C ALA A 12 5.12 -1.41 3.67
N PHE A 13 4.18 -0.49 3.41
CA PHE A 13 2.76 -0.80 3.28
C PHE A 13 2.48 -1.79 2.14
N ALA A 14 3.05 -1.55 0.95
CA ALA A 14 2.85 -2.43 -0.20
C ALA A 14 3.40 -3.84 0.04
N GLU A 15 4.61 -3.97 0.61
CA GLU A 15 5.18 -5.27 0.95
C GLU A 15 4.36 -5.97 2.04
N GLY A 16 3.92 -5.25 3.07
CA GLY A 16 3.03 -5.76 4.11
C GLY A 16 1.71 -6.28 3.53
N PHE A 17 1.06 -5.51 2.64
CA PHE A 17 -0.18 -5.89 1.98
C PHE A 17 -0.03 -7.19 1.19
N ARG A 18 1.09 -7.34 0.46
CA ARG A 18 1.44 -8.56 -0.28
C ARG A 18 1.67 -9.75 0.65
N ARG A 19 2.52 -9.59 1.67
CA ARG A 19 2.88 -10.66 2.63
C ARG A 19 1.69 -11.17 3.44
N LEU A 20 0.79 -10.27 3.79
CA LEU A 20 -0.44 -10.60 4.53
C LEU A 20 -1.54 -11.19 3.64
N GLY A 21 -1.33 -11.27 2.32
CA GLY A 21 -2.30 -11.83 1.38
C GLY A 21 -3.60 -11.03 1.32
N LEU A 22 -3.55 -9.72 1.55
CA LEU A 22 -4.74 -8.86 1.63
C LEU A 22 -5.36 -8.54 0.27
N GLY A 23 -4.64 -8.82 -0.81
CA GLY A 23 -5.13 -8.68 -2.17
C GLY A 23 -4.00 -8.63 -3.18
N THR A 24 -4.31 -8.17 -4.38
CA THR A 24 -3.40 -8.11 -5.52
C THR A 24 -2.89 -6.69 -5.72
N ILE A 25 -1.58 -6.55 -5.87
CA ILE A 25 -0.91 -5.30 -6.20
C ILE A 25 -0.82 -5.15 -7.71
N ILE A 26 -1.34 -4.05 -8.22
CA ILE A 26 -1.38 -3.72 -9.64
C ILE A 26 -0.62 -2.42 -9.85
N GLY A 27 0.21 -2.36 -10.88
CA GLY A 27 0.93 -1.15 -11.29
C GLY A 27 2.37 -1.41 -11.69
N MET A 28 3.28 -0.55 -11.24
CA MET A 28 4.72 -0.67 -11.48
C MET A 28 5.51 -0.90 -10.20
N ARG A 29 6.74 -1.40 -10.37
CA ARG A 29 7.72 -1.58 -9.30
C ARG A 29 8.00 -0.24 -8.60
N THR A 30 8.06 -0.29 -7.28
CA THR A 30 8.34 0.89 -6.43
C THR A 30 9.81 1.32 -6.49
N TRP A 31 10.14 2.40 -5.78
CA TRP A 31 11.46 3.03 -5.82
C TRP A 31 12.60 2.11 -5.35
N GLY A 32 12.44 1.45 -4.20
CA GLY A 32 13.42 0.54 -3.61
C GLY A 32 14.28 1.15 -2.52
N GLY A 33 13.75 2.09 -1.72
CA GLY A 33 14.48 2.76 -0.65
C GLY A 33 13.73 2.70 0.68
N GLU A 34 14.01 1.66 1.47
CA GLU A 34 13.31 1.38 2.74
C GLU A 34 14.26 1.27 3.93
N ILE A 35 15.49 1.77 3.82
CA ILE A 35 16.31 1.96 5.01
C ILE A 35 15.86 3.24 5.73
N TRP A 36 15.38 3.07 6.96
CA TRP A 36 14.97 4.17 7.81
C TRP A 36 16.16 4.98 8.30
N LEU A 37 15.90 6.25 8.57
CA LEU A 37 16.87 7.24 9.00
C LEU A 37 16.33 8.03 10.18
N SER A 38 17.23 8.56 11.01
CA SER A 38 16.89 9.58 11.98
C SER A 38 17.36 10.95 11.51
N SER A 39 16.72 12.00 12.03
CA SER A 39 17.15 13.39 11.82
C SER A 39 18.09 13.85 12.93
N SER A 40 18.99 12.99 13.41
CA SER A 40 19.83 13.25 14.58
C SER A 40 21.25 13.75 14.26
N ASN A 41 21.68 13.65 13.01
CA ASN A 41 23.04 13.97 12.56
C ASN A 41 23.19 15.45 12.15
N PHE A 42 23.09 16.36 13.11
CA PHE A 42 23.27 17.81 12.87
C PHE A 42 24.75 18.20 12.73
N LEU A 43 25.02 19.06 11.76
CA LEU A 43 26.35 19.59 11.47
C LEU A 43 26.59 20.95 12.17
N VAL A 44 27.86 21.35 12.30
CA VAL A 44 28.29 22.61 12.95
C VAL A 44 27.71 23.87 12.29
N ASP A 45 27.40 23.80 10.99
CA ASP A 45 26.77 24.86 10.20
C ASP A 45 25.23 24.82 10.24
N LYS A 46 24.66 23.94 11.07
CA LYS A 46 23.22 23.66 11.23
C LYS A 46 22.58 22.90 10.06
N GLY A 47 23.37 22.33 9.15
CA GLY A 47 22.89 21.32 8.21
C GLY A 47 22.51 20.00 8.89
N ILE A 48 21.79 19.13 8.18
CA ILE A 48 21.49 17.76 8.60
C ILE A 48 22.07 16.81 7.56
N ALA A 49 22.93 15.89 7.99
CA ALA A 49 23.34 14.75 7.16
C ALA A 49 22.33 13.62 7.35
N THR A 50 21.73 13.10 6.29
CA THR A 50 20.90 11.90 6.39
C THR A 50 21.74 10.68 6.04
N ALA A 51 21.58 9.61 6.83
CA ALA A 51 22.26 8.34 6.61
C ALA A 51 21.23 7.20 6.75
N ALA A 52 21.45 6.12 6.02
CA ALA A 52 20.71 4.88 6.18
C ALA A 52 21.10 4.25 7.54
N GLU A 53 20.13 4.11 8.45
CA GLU A 53 20.40 3.72 9.85
C GLU A 53 19.73 2.41 10.24
N THR A 54 18.46 2.20 9.88
CA THR A 54 17.68 1.05 10.32
C THR A 54 17.09 0.31 9.14
N GLY A 55 17.68 -0.84 8.84
CA GLY A 55 17.27 -1.63 7.69
C GLY A 55 16.06 -2.52 7.95
N VAL A 56 15.26 -2.71 6.90
CA VAL A 56 14.05 -3.54 6.94
C VAL A 56 14.30 -4.89 6.28
N TYR A 57 14.17 -5.95 7.07
CA TYR A 57 14.32 -7.34 6.65
C TYR A 57 13.19 -8.19 7.24
N GLY A 58 12.87 -9.29 6.55
CA GLY A 58 11.85 -10.23 7.00
C GLY A 58 12.36 -11.20 8.07
N PRO A 59 11.46 -11.97 8.71
CA PRO A 59 11.84 -13.03 9.66
C PRO A 59 12.76 -14.10 9.05
N GLU A 60 12.79 -14.22 7.74
CA GLU A 60 13.70 -15.06 6.96
C GLU A 60 15.13 -14.53 6.87
N GLY A 61 15.40 -13.30 7.33
CA GLY A 61 16.72 -12.65 7.27
C GLY A 61 17.05 -12.00 5.93
N GLU A 62 16.06 -11.83 5.05
CA GLU A 62 16.22 -11.25 3.70
C GLU A 62 15.81 -9.78 3.67
N TRP A 63 16.53 -8.97 2.90
CA TRP A 63 16.17 -7.59 2.61
C TRP A 63 14.86 -7.53 1.81
N LEU A 64 13.89 -6.79 2.33
CA LEU A 64 12.55 -6.79 1.74
C LEU A 64 12.48 -5.94 0.47
N ILE A 65 12.94 -4.70 0.58
CA ILE A 65 12.65 -3.64 -0.39
C ILE A 65 13.93 -2.95 -0.89
N GLU A 66 14.92 -2.74 -0.02
CA GLU A 66 16.12 -1.97 -0.36
C GLU A 66 16.83 -2.49 -1.61
N GLY A 67 17.09 -1.58 -2.56
CA GLY A 67 17.80 -1.88 -3.81
C GLY A 67 16.97 -2.61 -4.88
N ARG A 68 15.72 -2.99 -4.59
CA ARG A 68 14.83 -3.68 -5.54
C ARG A 68 13.46 -3.03 -5.70
N GLY A 69 12.85 -2.58 -4.62
CA GLY A 69 11.44 -2.18 -4.56
C GLY A 69 10.50 -3.38 -4.43
N VAL A 70 9.23 -3.06 -4.21
CA VAL A 70 8.11 -4.00 -4.20
C VAL A 70 7.68 -4.25 -5.65
N GLN A 71 7.70 -5.52 -6.04
CA GLN A 71 7.21 -5.96 -7.34
C GLN A 71 5.68 -6.11 -7.31
N PRO A 72 4.93 -5.49 -8.23
CA PRO A 72 3.49 -5.72 -8.33
C PRO A 72 3.20 -7.14 -8.85
N ASP A 73 2.06 -7.69 -8.45
CA ASP A 73 1.57 -8.99 -8.93
C ASP A 73 1.13 -8.90 -10.41
N ILE A 74 0.54 -7.76 -10.79
CA ILE A 74 0.15 -7.45 -12.16
C ILE A 74 0.85 -6.16 -12.61
N VAL A 75 1.76 -6.29 -13.57
CA VAL A 75 2.49 -5.16 -14.15
C VAL A 75 1.60 -4.40 -15.11
N VAL A 76 1.40 -3.11 -14.86
CA VAL A 76 0.65 -2.19 -15.72
C VAL A 76 1.36 -0.85 -15.74
N ASP A 77 1.80 -0.43 -16.93
CA ASP A 77 2.53 0.81 -17.13
C ASP A 77 1.60 1.94 -17.56
N ASP A 78 1.72 3.08 -16.90
CA ASP A 78 0.99 4.31 -17.20
C ASP A 78 1.82 5.16 -18.17
N LEU A 79 1.59 4.95 -19.46
CA LEU A 79 2.36 5.62 -20.50
C LEU A 79 2.20 7.15 -20.42
N PRO A 80 3.30 7.93 -20.41
CA PRO A 80 3.26 9.37 -20.15
C PRO A 80 2.27 10.15 -21.01
N ALA A 81 2.18 9.82 -22.31
CA ALA A 81 1.27 10.50 -23.23
C ALA A 81 -0.21 10.17 -22.97
N ALA A 82 -0.51 8.94 -22.52
CA ALA A 82 -1.87 8.53 -22.17
C ALA A 82 -2.29 9.17 -20.85
N THR A 83 -1.42 9.13 -19.84
CA THR A 83 -1.66 9.73 -18.52
C THR A 83 -1.80 11.25 -18.60
N PHE A 84 -0.96 11.90 -19.41
CA PHE A 84 -1.10 13.34 -19.66
C PHE A 84 -2.46 13.71 -20.29
N ARG A 85 -3.07 12.80 -21.06
CA ARG A 85 -4.40 12.99 -21.67
C ARG A 85 -5.55 12.56 -20.74
N GLY A 86 -5.26 12.24 -19.48
CA GLY A 86 -6.25 11.83 -18.49
C GLY A 86 -6.60 10.35 -18.49
N GLY A 87 -5.86 9.51 -19.23
CA GLY A 87 -5.98 8.06 -19.11
C GLY A 87 -5.29 7.53 -17.85
N ASP A 88 -5.79 6.45 -17.28
CA ASP A 88 -5.17 5.77 -16.14
C ASP A 88 -5.29 4.26 -16.37
N ALA A 89 -4.22 3.66 -16.90
CA ALA A 89 -4.21 2.25 -17.27
C ALA A 89 -4.22 1.35 -16.03
N GLN A 90 -3.56 1.78 -14.95
CA GLN A 90 -3.53 1.04 -13.69
C GLN A 90 -4.92 0.98 -13.04
N LEU A 91 -5.62 2.10 -12.95
CA LEU A 91 -6.98 2.17 -12.41
C LEU A 91 -7.94 1.34 -13.25
N ASP A 92 -7.88 1.48 -14.56
CA ASP A 92 -8.67 0.70 -15.52
C ASP A 92 -8.45 -0.81 -15.33
N ALA A 93 -7.19 -1.24 -15.19
CA ALA A 93 -6.84 -2.62 -14.94
C ALA A 93 -7.36 -3.11 -13.57
N ALA A 94 -7.24 -2.27 -12.53
CA ALA A 94 -7.72 -2.59 -11.20
C ALA A 94 -9.25 -2.75 -11.15
N VAL A 95 -9.99 -1.87 -11.82
CA VAL A 95 -11.46 -1.96 -11.93
C VAL A 95 -11.85 -3.25 -12.66
N ARG A 96 -11.22 -3.54 -13.81
CA ARG A 96 -11.49 -4.78 -14.57
C ARG A 96 -11.18 -6.03 -13.73
N TYR A 97 -10.07 -6.01 -13.00
CA TYR A 97 -9.68 -7.11 -12.11
C TYR A 97 -10.72 -7.34 -11.01
N LEU A 98 -11.12 -6.28 -10.30
CA LEU A 98 -12.10 -6.34 -9.22
C LEU A 98 -13.48 -6.78 -9.72
N GLN A 99 -13.93 -6.29 -10.88
CA GLN A 99 -15.17 -6.74 -11.50
C GLN A 99 -15.15 -8.26 -11.80
N GLY A 100 -14.01 -8.78 -12.27
CA GLY A 100 -13.81 -10.22 -12.44
C GLY A 100 -13.91 -10.97 -11.10
N GLN A 101 -13.19 -10.51 -10.07
CA GLN A 101 -13.21 -11.12 -8.74
C GLN A 101 -14.62 -11.16 -8.13
N ILE A 102 -15.40 -10.09 -8.24
CA ILE A 102 -16.76 -10.03 -7.71
C ILE A 102 -17.69 -11.00 -8.44
N ARG A 103 -17.54 -11.14 -9.77
CA ARG A 103 -18.33 -12.08 -10.56
C ARG A 103 -18.01 -13.53 -10.18
N ASP A 104 -16.73 -13.84 -10.02
CA ASP A 104 -16.26 -15.21 -9.80
C ASP A 104 -16.37 -15.62 -8.32
N HIS A 105 -16.30 -14.65 -7.40
CA HIS A 105 -16.39 -14.81 -5.95
C HIS A 105 -17.33 -13.76 -5.32
N PRO A 106 -18.66 -13.91 -5.49
CA PRO A 106 -19.61 -12.93 -4.96
C PRO A 106 -19.56 -12.90 -3.43
N ALA A 107 -19.25 -11.73 -2.87
CA ALA A 107 -19.24 -11.51 -1.43
C ALA A 107 -20.68 -11.44 -0.89
N PRO A 108 -20.99 -12.08 0.25
CA PRO A 108 -22.29 -11.96 0.89
C PRO A 108 -22.48 -10.54 1.42
N VAL A 109 -23.61 -9.92 1.12
CA VAL A 109 -24.00 -8.62 1.71
C VAL A 109 -24.70 -8.91 3.05
N PRO A 110 -24.12 -8.54 4.20
CA PRO A 110 -24.78 -8.75 5.48
C PRO A 110 -26.05 -7.87 5.56
N PRO A 111 -27.15 -8.37 6.14
CA PRO A 111 -28.33 -7.56 6.37
C PRO A 111 -27.99 -6.43 7.35
N PRO A 112 -28.68 -5.28 7.26
CA PRO A 112 -28.50 -4.20 8.23
C PRO A 112 -28.79 -4.69 9.65
N PRO A 113 -28.04 -4.22 10.67
CA PRO A 113 -28.33 -4.57 12.05
C PRO A 113 -29.71 -4.06 12.46
N ALA A 114 -30.33 -4.70 13.45
CA ALA A 114 -31.55 -4.20 14.05
C ALA A 114 -31.33 -2.76 14.57
N TYR A 115 -32.34 -1.91 14.44
CA TYR A 115 -32.28 -0.56 14.99
C TYR A 115 -32.03 -0.60 16.50
N PRO A 116 -31.20 0.31 17.05
CA PRO A 116 -30.96 0.36 18.48
C PRO A 116 -32.26 0.66 19.22
N ASP A 117 -32.57 -0.19 20.20
CA ASP A 117 -33.66 0.05 21.15
C ASP A 117 -33.26 1.18 22.11
N LYS A 118 -33.74 2.39 21.80
CA LYS A 118 -33.57 3.60 22.62
C LYS A 118 -34.69 3.78 23.64
N ALA A 119 -35.59 2.82 23.81
CA ALA A 119 -36.64 2.93 24.81
C ALA A 119 -36.02 3.04 26.20
N TRP A 120 -36.50 4.00 27.00
CA TRP A 120 -36.19 4.07 28.42
C TRP A 120 -36.62 2.77 29.10
N LYS A 121 -35.68 2.07 29.75
CA LYS A 121 -35.95 0.86 30.53
C LYS A 121 -35.92 1.21 32.02
N PRO A 122 -37.07 1.27 32.72
CA PRO A 122 -37.09 1.50 34.16
C PRO A 122 -36.34 0.36 34.87
N GLY A 123 -35.34 0.69 35.71
CA GLY A 123 -34.69 -0.28 36.60
C GLY A 123 -33.33 -0.85 36.18
N ARG A 124 -32.60 -0.25 35.23
CA ARG A 124 -31.14 -0.48 35.15
C ARG A 124 -30.47 0.34 36.27
N PRO A 125 -29.57 -0.25 37.08
CA PRO A 125 -28.87 0.49 38.15
C PRO A 125 -28.05 1.66 37.60
#